data_AF-A0A7C6UPP3-F1
#
_entry.id   AF-A0A7C6UPP3-F1
#
_cell.length_a   1.000
_cell.length_b   1.000
_cell.length_c   1.000
_cell.angle_alpha   90.00
_cell.angle_beta   90.00
_cell.angle_gamma   90.00
#
_symmetry.space_group_name_H-M   'P 1'
#
loop_
_entity.id
_entity.type
_entity.pdbx_description
1 polymer ?
#
loop_
_entity_poly.entity_id
_entity_poly.type
_entity_poly.pdbx_seq_one_letter_code
_entity_poly.pdbx_strand_id
1 'polypeptide(L)'
;MQRCSKVHFLTSYVEYLLDAGIRSEEYYVGDASRFLRYLLANITEDDVLNFINYSAQTASYKSRLKKTLRKFFNFGSEKLALENLSLILKKTR
;
A
#
# COMPACT_ATOMS: atom_id res chain seq x y z
N MET A 1 5.89 -16.11 23.61
CA MET A 1 5.96 -15.58 22.24
C MET A 1 4.63 -14.92 21.93
N GLN A 2 4.56 -13.59 21.98
CA GLN A 2 3.32 -12.87 21.66
C GLN A 2 2.96 -13.14 20.19
N ARG A 3 1.71 -13.54 19.96
CA ARG A 3 1.13 -13.68 18.62
C ARG A 3 1.33 -12.34 17.91
N CYS A 4 2.12 -12.33 16.86
CA CYS A 4 2.27 -11.20 15.96
C CYS A 4 0.90 -10.95 15.30
N SER A 5 0.03 -10.21 15.99
CA SER A 5 -1.13 -9.62 15.36
C SER A 5 -0.58 -8.78 14.22
N LYS A 6 -1.09 -8.96 13.00
CA LYS A 6 -0.60 -8.22 11.84
C LYS A 6 -1.02 -6.76 12.05
N VAL A 7 -0.19 -5.99 12.72
CA VAL A 7 -0.40 -4.55 12.83
C VAL A 7 -0.14 -3.98 11.44
N HIS A 8 -1.17 -3.35 10.87
CA HIS A 8 -1.05 -2.70 9.58
C HIS A 8 -0.16 -1.47 9.70
N PHE A 9 0.67 -1.21 8.68
CA PHE A 9 1.70 -0.15 8.70
C PHE A 9 1.20 1.21 9.23
N LEU A 10 0.05 1.69 8.75
CA LEU A 10 -0.49 2.98 9.22
C LEU A 10 -1.00 2.91 10.66
N THR A 11 -1.57 1.78 11.08
CA THR A 11 -1.97 1.58 12.48
C THR A 11 -0.76 1.64 13.39
N SER A 12 0.35 0.97 13.04
CA SER A 12 1.58 1.03 13.84
C SER A 12 2.19 2.43 13.88
N TYR A 13 2.02 3.23 12.82
CA TYR A 13 2.49 4.62 12.82
C TYR A 13 1.67 5.49 13.76
N VAL A 14 0.34 5.34 13.77
CA VAL A 14 -0.53 6.04 14.72
C VAL A 14 -0.19 5.65 16.17
N GLU A 15 -0.03 4.35 16.44
CA GLU A 15 0.38 3.84 17.75
C GLU A 15 1.73 4.45 18.19
N TYR A 16 2.73 4.49 17.29
CA TYR A 16 4.02 5.13 17.55
C TYR A 16 3.89 6.62 17.93
N LEU A 17 3.04 7.38 17.24
CA LEU A 17 2.81 8.79 17.55
C LEU A 17 2.17 8.95 18.94
N LEU A 18 1.18 8.10 19.27
CA LEU A 18 0.51 8.11 20.56
C LEU A 18 1.49 7.79 21.71
N ASP A 19 2.33 6.77 21.54
CA ASP A 19 3.35 6.39 22.52
C ASP A 19 4.41 7.49 22.73
N ALA A 20 4.68 8.29 21.69
CA ALA A 20 5.55 9.47 21.76
C ALA A 20 4.88 10.71 22.37
N GLY A 21 3.60 10.62 22.76
CA GLY A 21 2.82 11.75 23.28
C GLY A 21 2.37 12.74 22.20
N ILE A 22 2.52 12.41 20.93
CA ILE A 22 2.14 13.24 19.78
C ILE A 22 0.66 12.99 19.48
N ARG A 23 -0.19 13.99 19.77
CA ARG A 23 -1.64 13.92 19.55
C ARG A 23 -2.12 14.56 18.26
N SER A 24 -1.23 15.24 17.53
CA SER A 24 -1.59 15.94 16.30
C SER A 24 -1.53 15.00 15.10
N GLU A 25 -2.48 14.07 15.03
CA GLU A 25 -2.57 13.10 13.94
C GLU A 25 -2.67 13.79 12.57
N GLU A 26 -3.33 14.95 12.50
CA GLU A 26 -3.59 15.64 11.23
C GLU A 26 -2.32 16.03 10.47
N TYR A 27 -1.27 16.50 11.16
CA TYR A 27 0.00 16.85 10.50
C TYR A 27 0.80 15.61 10.15
N TYR A 28 1.08 14.76 11.14
CA TYR A 28 1.98 13.61 10.96
C TYR A 28 1.37 12.53 10.06
N VAL A 29 0.14 12.12 10.32
CA VAL A 29 -0.56 11.13 9.48
C VAL A 29 -0.94 11.75 8.14
N GLY A 30 -1.29 13.04 8.12
CA GLY A 30 -1.58 13.77 6.89
C GLY A 30 -0.40 13.79 5.93
N ASP A 31 0.79 14.18 6.40
CA ASP A 31 2.00 14.25 5.58
C ASP A 31 2.49 12.86 5.15
N ALA A 32 2.46 11.88 6.05
CA ALA A 32 2.74 10.50 5.68
C ALA A 32 1.76 10.00 4.59
N SER A 33 0.47 10.30 4.71
CA SER A 33 -0.54 9.94 3.71
C SER A 33 -0.30 10.62 2.37
N ARG A 34 0.06 11.92 2.37
CA ARG A 34 0.45 12.66 1.15
C ARG A 34 1.66 12.03 0.48
N PHE A 35 2.69 11.67 1.25
CA PHE A 35 3.88 11.01 0.72
C PHE A 35 3.57 9.64 0.14
N LEU A 36 2.78 8.81 0.83
CA LEU A 36 2.36 7.50 0.32
C LEU A 36 1.52 7.62 -0.95
N ARG A 37 0.65 8.63 -1.04
CA ARG A 37 -0.11 8.94 -2.27
C ARG A 37 0.82 9.36 -3.40
N TYR A 38 1.82 10.18 -3.12
CA TYR A 38 2.83 10.57 -4.09
C TYR A 38 3.59 9.34 -4.62
N LEU A 39 4.07 8.46 -3.74
CA LEU A 39 4.72 7.22 -4.16
C LEU A 39 3.78 6.36 -5.02
N LEU A 40 2.54 6.16 -4.56
CA LEU A 40 1.54 5.35 -5.26
C LEU A 40 1.12 5.95 -6.61
N ALA A 41 1.14 7.27 -6.77
CA ALA A 41 0.89 7.94 -8.04
C ALA A 41 2.00 7.65 -9.07
N ASN A 42 3.22 7.41 -8.60
CA ASN A 42 4.43 7.32 -9.42
C ASN A 42 4.98 5.91 -9.57
N ILE A 43 4.35 4.88 -8.97
CA ILE A 43 4.79 3.50 -9.19
C ILE A 43 4.71 3.14 -10.66
N THR A 44 5.63 2.30 -11.09
CA THR A 44 5.69 1.74 -12.44
C THR A 44 5.13 0.33 -12.46
N GLU A 45 4.96 -0.21 -13.67
CA GLU A 45 4.64 -1.63 -13.83
C GLU A 45 5.74 -2.54 -13.26
N ASP A 46 7.01 -2.19 -13.48
CA ASP A 46 8.15 -2.93 -12.99
C ASP A 46 8.19 -2.96 -11.47
N ASP A 47 7.84 -1.86 -10.79
CA ASP A 47 7.74 -1.82 -9.33
C ASP A 47 6.74 -2.85 -8.80
N VAL A 48 5.58 -2.97 -9.47
CA VAL A 48 4.54 -3.93 -9.10
C VAL A 48 5.00 -5.37 -9.35
N LEU A 49 5.61 -5.64 -10.50
CA LEU A 49 6.13 -6.96 -10.85
C LEU A 49 7.26 -7.38 -9.90
N ASN A 50 8.19 -6.48 -9.60
CA ASN A 50 9.28 -6.68 -8.66
C ASN A 50 8.73 -6.96 -7.25
N PHE A 51 7.75 -6.19 -6.79
CA PHE A 51 7.09 -6.42 -5.50
C PHE A 51 6.42 -7.81 -5.43
N ILE A 52 5.71 -8.23 -6.47
CA ILE A 52 5.06 -9.55 -6.52
C ILE A 52 6.09 -10.67 -6.49
N ASN A 53 7.16 -10.54 -7.28
CA ASN A 53 8.22 -11.55 -7.36
C ASN A 53 9.02 -11.65 -6.06
N TYR A 54 9.26 -10.53 -5.39
CA TYR A 54 9.90 -10.49 -4.09
C TYR A 54 9.03 -11.13 -3.00
N SER A 55 7.74 -10.79 -2.97
CA SER A 55 6.83 -11.15 -1.86
C SER A 55 6.28 -12.58 -1.92
N ALA A 56 6.15 -13.15 -3.12
CA ALA A 56 5.47 -14.42 -3.32
C ALA A 56 6.33 -15.39 -4.14
N GLN A 57 6.83 -16.44 -3.48
CA GLN A 57 7.70 -17.44 -4.11
C GLN A 57 6.93 -18.53 -4.88
N THR A 58 5.64 -18.72 -4.59
CA THR A 58 4.80 -19.73 -5.25
C THR A 58 3.81 -19.12 -6.23
N ALA A 59 3.47 -19.85 -7.30
CA ALA A 59 2.49 -19.41 -8.30
C ALA A 59 1.12 -19.10 -7.68
N SER A 60 0.67 -19.93 -6.73
CA SER A 60 -0.59 -19.72 -6.00
C SER A 60 -0.58 -18.39 -5.22
N TYR A 61 0.51 -18.10 -4.51
CA TYR A 61 0.61 -16.86 -3.77
C TYR A 61 0.72 -15.65 -4.71
N LYS A 62 1.51 -15.74 -5.80
CA LYS A 62 1.58 -14.67 -6.83
C LYS A 62 0.19 -14.35 -7.38
N SER A 63 -0.61 -15.37 -7.72
CA SER A 63 -1.99 -15.20 -8.22
C SER A 63 -2.89 -14.51 -7.19
N ARG A 64 -2.84 -14.95 -5.93
CA ARG A 64 -3.59 -14.32 -4.84
C ARG A 64 -3.17 -12.85 -4.63
N LEU A 65 -1.87 -12.57 -4.63
CA LEU A 65 -1.32 -11.23 -4.43
C LEU A 65 -1.71 -10.27 -5.56
N LYS A 66 -1.61 -10.72 -6.82
CA LYS A 66 -2.14 -9.98 -7.98
C LYS A 66 -3.62 -9.63 -7.82
N LYS A 67 -4.44 -10.60 -7.39
CA LYS A 67 -5.87 -10.39 -7.18
C LYS A 67 -6.15 -9.36 -6.09
N THR A 68 -5.40 -9.37 -4.98
CA THR A 68 -5.57 -8.40 -3.90
C THR A 68 -5.07 -7.01 -4.28
N LEU A 69 -3.93 -6.91 -4.95
CA LEU A 69 -3.40 -5.64 -5.46
C LEU A 69 -4.35 -5.00 -6.46
N ARG A 70 -4.99 -5.79 -7.33
CA ARG A 70 -5.99 -5.26 -8.24
C ARG A 70 -7.15 -4.56 -7.53
N LYS A 71 -7.64 -5.14 -6.43
CA LYS A 71 -8.72 -4.51 -5.64
C LYS A 71 -8.23 -3.19 -5.01
N PHE A 72 -6.98 -3.16 -4.55
CA PHE A 72 -6.37 -1.95 -4.00
C PHE A 72 -6.15 -0.86 -5.06
N PHE A 73 -5.68 -1.22 -6.25
CA PHE A 73 -5.48 -0.28 -7.36
C PHE A 73 -6.79 0.28 -7.91
N ASN A 74 -7.86 -0.52 -7.97
CA ASN A 74 -9.19 -0.01 -8.26
C ASN A 74 -9.63 1.03 -7.23
N PHE A 75 -9.46 0.74 -5.93
CA PHE A 75 -9.73 1.72 -4.87
C PHE A 75 -8.89 3.00 -5.05
N GLY A 76 -7.60 2.88 -5.32
CA GLY A 76 -6.73 4.04 -5.54
C GLY A 76 -7.16 4.89 -6.74
N SER A 77 -7.55 4.24 -7.85
CA SER A 77 -8.06 4.95 -9.03
C SER A 77 -9.41 5.62 -8.76
N GLU A 78 -10.35 4.94 -8.09
CA GLU A 78 -11.72 5.43 -7.89
C GLU A 78 -11.85 6.45 -6.76
N LYS A 79 -11.08 6.29 -5.68
CA LYS A 79 -11.25 7.06 -4.43
C LYS A 79 -10.14 8.05 -4.17
N LEU A 80 -8.97 7.86 -4.79
CA LEU A 80 -7.82 8.73 -4.59
C LEU A 80 -7.42 9.51 -5.85
N ALA A 81 -8.17 9.36 -6.95
CA ALA A 81 -7.90 9.99 -8.25
C ALA A 81 -6.48 9.69 -8.79
N LEU A 82 -5.95 8.49 -8.50
CA LEU A 82 -4.64 8.04 -8.95
C LEU A 82 -4.75 7.32 -10.30
N GLU A 83 -4.87 8.09 -11.38
CA GLU A 83 -5.15 7.57 -12.73
C GLU A 83 -4.12 6.57 -13.25
N ASN A 84 -2.84 6.73 -12.87
CA ASN A 84 -1.75 5.82 -13.25
C ASN A 84 -2.04 4.35 -12.85
N LEU A 85 -2.73 4.13 -11.72
CA LEU A 85 -3.07 2.78 -11.26
C LEU A 85 -3.98 2.04 -12.26
N SER A 86 -4.88 2.78 -12.95
CA SER A 86 -5.73 2.20 -13.99
C SER A 86 -4.94 1.74 -15.21
N LEU A 87 -3.83 2.41 -15.53
CA LEU A 87 -2.93 2.06 -16.63
C LEU A 87 -2.11 0.82 -16.27
N ILE A 88 -1.56 0.78 -15.05
CA ILE A 88 -0.82 -0.38 -14.54
C ILE A 88 -1.69 -1.63 -14.53
N LEU A 89 -2.96 -1.51 -14.13
CA LEU A 89 -3.93 -2.61 -14.13
C LEU A 89 -4.18 -3.21 -15.52
N LYS A 90 -4.12 -2.41 -16.59
CA LYS A 90 -4.32 -2.88 -17.96
C LYS A 90 -3.13 -3.69 -18.45
N LYS A 91 -1.91 -3.33 -18.02
CA LYS A 91 -0.67 -3.96 -18.48
C LYS A 91 -0.28 -5.21 -17.67
N THR A 92 -0.64 -5.23 -16.38
CA THR A 92 -0.37 -6.35 -15.46
C THR A 92 -1.41 -7.48 -15.48
N ARG A 93 -2.37 -7.44 -16.42
CA ARG A 93 -3.38 -8.48 -16.64
C ARG A 93 -2.74 -9.79 -17.12
#